data_AF-A0A4R6FUX1-F1
#
_entry.id   AF-A0A4R6FUX1-F1
#
_cell.length_a   1.000
_cell.length_b   1.000
_cell.length_c   1.000
_cell.angle_alpha   90.00
_cell.angle_beta   90.00
_cell.angle_gamma   90.00
#
_symmetry.space_group_name_H-M   'P 1'
#
loop_
_entity.id
_entity.type
_entity.pdbx_description
1 polymer ?
#
loop_
_entity_poly.entity_id
_entity_poly.type
_entity_poly.pdbx_seq_one_letter_code
_entity_poly.pdbx_strand_id
1 'polypeptide(L)' 'MEPLTFVIALMGCADSGAVCRQQRVEAHHYASAAQCEAAIPAALYRNTDIDYPVIEARCRQTSQRWADADGNRNNRG' A
#
# COMPACT_ATOMS: atom_id res chain seq x y z
N MET A 1 -6.02 23.28 5.14
CA MET A 1 -6.30 21.93 4.65
C MET A 1 -4.97 21.29 4.30
N GLU A 2 -4.54 20.30 5.08
CA GLU A 2 -3.35 19.52 4.73
C GLU A 2 -3.68 18.65 3.49
N PRO A 3 -2.77 18.57 2.50
CA PRO A 3 -3.00 17.73 1.32
C PRO A 3 -3.00 16.26 1.75
N LEU A 4 -4.19 15.68 1.85
CA LEU A 4 -4.36 14.25 2.01
C LEU A 4 -3.98 13.60 0.69
N THR A 5 -2.98 12.73 0.74
CA THR A 5 -2.58 11.94 -0.42
C THR A 5 -3.03 10.52 -0.18
N PHE A 6 -3.46 9.82 -1.21
CA PHE A 6 -3.82 8.41 -1.12
C PHE A 6 -2.80 7.61 -1.91
N VAL A 7 -2.41 6.46 -1.38
CA VAL A 7 -1.45 5.54 -2.00
C VAL A 7 -2.01 4.14 -1.99
N ILE A 8 -1.59 3.35 -2.97
CA ILE A 8 -1.99 1.94 -3.05
C ILE A 8 -0.89 1.09 -2.42
N ALA A 9 -1.23 0.42 -1.32
CA ALA A 9 -0.36 -0.57 -0.71
C ALA A 9 -0.73 -1.97 -1.23
N LEU A 10 0.24 -2.67 -1.80
CA LEU A 10 0.11 -4.05 -2.24
C LEU A 10 0.58 -4.99 -1.13
N MET A 11 -0.33 -5.84 -0.71
CA MET A 11 -0.15 -6.84 0.32
C MET A 11 -0.11 -8.21 -0.37
N GLY A 12 0.97 -8.96 -0.17
CA GLY A 12 1.04 -10.37 -0.55
C GLY A 12 0.55 -11.23 0.60
N CYS A 13 -0.52 -11.99 0.39
CA CYS A 13 -1.04 -12.95 1.36
C CYS A 13 -0.60 -14.37 0.98
N ALA A 14 -0.03 -15.10 1.93
CA ALA A 14 0.34 -16.50 1.74
C ALA A 14 -0.89 -17.39 1.51
N ASP A 15 -0.73 -18.66 1.11
CA ASP A 15 -1.81 -19.61 0.77
C ASP A 15 -2.99 -19.65 1.74
N SER A 16 -2.76 -19.42 3.04
CA SER A 16 -3.83 -19.41 4.04
C SER A 16 -4.66 -18.12 4.08
N GLY A 17 -4.26 -17.06 3.36
CA GLY A 17 -4.88 -15.73 3.39
C GLY A 17 -4.80 -15.01 4.75
N ALA A 18 -4.33 -15.69 5.80
CA ALA A 18 -4.41 -15.21 7.18
C ALA A 18 -3.30 -14.20 7.53
N VAL A 19 -2.17 -14.23 6.80
CA VAL A 19 -1.04 -13.35 7.02
C VAL A 19 -0.67 -12.66 5.72
N CYS A 20 -1.07 -11.41 5.60
CA CYS A 20 -0.73 -10.54 4.49
C CYS A 20 0.43 -9.63 4.88
N ARG A 21 1.53 -9.68 4.12
CA ARG A 21 2.68 -8.79 4.31
C ARG A 21 2.74 -7.77 3.19
N GLN A 22 3.10 -6.54 3.56
CA GLN A 22 3.36 -5.49 2.58
C GLN A 22 4.54 -5.92 1.72
N GLN A 23 4.28 -6.20 0.45
CA GLN A 23 5.32 -6.54 -0.53
C GLN A 23 5.78 -5.31 -1.28
N ARG A 24 4.83 -4.50 -1.74
CA ARG A 24 5.10 -3.26 -2.46
C ARG A 24 4.12 -2.17 -2.08
N VAL A 25 4.56 -0.93 -2.21
CA VAL A 25 3.69 0.24 -2.17
C VAL A 25 3.89 0.97 -3.48
N GLU A 26 2.78 1.24 -4.16
CA GLU A 26 2.83 2.06 -5.37
C GLU A 26 3.24 3.47 -4.98
N ALA A 27 4.28 3.99 -5.64
CA ALA A 27 4.71 5.37 -5.48
C ALA A 27 3.71 6.38 -6.08
N HIS A 28 2.61 5.91 -6.67
CA HIS A 28 1.59 6.77 -7.25
C HIS A 28 0.69 7.36 -6.16
N HIS A 29 0.58 8.67 -6.19
CA HIS A 29 -0.09 9.49 -5.19
C HIS A 29 -1.38 10.07 -5.78
N TYR A 30 -2.53 9.76 -5.19
CA TYR A 30 -3.82 10.26 -5.62
C TYR A 30 -4.29 11.38 -4.70
N ALA A 31 -4.99 12.37 -5.27
CA ALA A 31 -5.55 13.49 -4.50
C ALA A 31 -6.87 13.14 -3.78
N SER A 32 -7.53 12.04 -4.18
CA SER A 32 -8.85 11.64 -3.66
C SER A 32 -8.97 10.13 -3.51
N ALA A 33 -9.76 9.68 -2.53
CA ALA A 33 -10.07 8.26 -2.31
C ALA A 33 -10.68 7.61 -3.55
N ALA A 34 -11.65 8.27 -4.21
CA ALA A 34 -12.29 7.75 -5.42
C ALA A 34 -11.30 7.51 -6.58
N GLN A 35 -10.26 8.35 -6.71
CA GLN A 35 -9.20 8.13 -7.69
C GLN A 35 -8.33 6.93 -7.31
N CYS A 36 -8.00 6.79 -6.03
CA CYS A 36 -7.25 5.65 -5.54
C CYS A 36 -8.02 4.34 -5.82
N GLU A 37 -9.31 4.28 -5.49
CA GLU A 37 -10.14 3.09 -5.71
C GLU A 37 -10.27 2.72 -7.19
N ALA A 38 -10.48 3.70 -8.07
CA ALA A 38 -10.52 3.47 -9.50
C ALA A 38 -9.19 2.96 -10.07
N ALA A 39 -8.08 3.27 -9.41
CA ALA A 39 -6.74 2.86 -9.82
C ALA A 39 -6.27 1.53 -9.19
N ILE A 40 -6.98 0.99 -8.18
CA ILE A 40 -6.72 -0.34 -7.61
C ILE A 40 -6.53 -1.43 -8.69
N PRO A 41 -7.47 -1.63 -9.64
CA PRO A 41 -7.32 -2.70 -10.64
C PRO A 41 -6.12 -2.47 -11.56
N ALA A 42 -5.81 -1.22 -11.89
CA ALA A 42 -4.63 -0.89 -12.69
C ALA A 42 -3.32 -1.14 -11.94
N ALA A 43 -3.28 -0.86 -10.63
CA ALA A 43 -2.14 -1.15 -9.78
C ALA A 43 -1.91 -2.66 -9.59
N LEU A 44 -2.97 -3.44 -9.37
CA LEU A 44 -2.91 -4.90 -9.34
C LEU A 44 -2.37 -5.46 -10.65
N TYR A 45 -2.88 -4.98 -11.80
CA TYR A 45 -2.43 -5.43 -13.11
C TYR A 45 -0.94 -5.15 -13.39
N ARG A 46 -0.41 -4.03 -12.86
CA ARG A 46 1.02 -3.67 -12.98
C ARG A 46 1.92 -4.46 -12.04
N ASN A 47 1.37 -4.97 -10.94
CA ASN A 47 2.10 -5.68 -9.88
C ASN A 47 1.72 -7.17 -9.82
N THR A 48 1.30 -7.74 -10.95
CA THR A 48 1.11 -9.19 -11.13
C THR A 48 2.41 -9.99 -11.07
N ASP A 49 3.55 -9.30 -11.06
CA ASP A 49 4.90 -9.86 -10.94
C ASP A 49 5.26 -10.28 -9.49
N ILE A 50 4.36 -10.03 -8.52
CA ILE A 50 4.57 -10.46 -7.14
C ILE A 50 4.32 -11.98 -7.07
N ASP A 51 5.35 -12.72 -6.64
CA ASP A 51 5.29 -14.17 -6.42
C ASP A 51 4.50 -14.49 -5.12
N TYR A 52 3.21 -14.20 -5.14
CA TYR A 52 2.27 -14.53 -4.07
C TYR A 52 0.98 -15.07 -4.66
N PRO A 53 0.38 -16.12 -4.07
CA PRO A 53 -0.85 -16.72 -4.57
C PRO A 53 -2.03 -15.75 -4.49
N VAL A 54 -2.00 -14.82 -3.53
CA VAL A 54 -3.03 -13.80 -3.32
C VAL A 54 -2.36 -12.44 -3.15
N ILE A 55 -2.75 -11.49 -3.99
CA ILE A 55 -2.30 -10.10 -3.94
C ILE A 55 -3.52 -9.22 -3.66
N GLU A 56 -3.45 -8.46 -2.56
CA GLU A 56 -4.48 -7.49 -2.22
C GLU A 56 -3.92 -6.07 -2.32
N ALA A 57 -4.62 -5.21 -3.05
CA ALA A 57 -4.33 -3.78 -3.09
C ALA A 57 -5.29 -3.02 -2.16
N ARG A 58 -4.73 -2.22 -1.25
CA ARG A 58 -5.50 -1.41 -0.31
C ARG A 58 -5.13 0.06 -0.45
N CYS A 59 -6.16 0.90 -0.59
CA CYS A 59 -5.98 2.34 -0.54
C CYS A 59 -5.70 2.77 0.89
N ARG A 60 -4.49 3.29 1.11
CA ARG A 60 -4.10 3.93 2.37
C ARG A 60 -4.07 5.42 2.15
N GLN A 61 -4.78 6.15 3.02
CA GLN A 61 -4.52 7.57 3.14
C GLN A 61 -3.12 7.73 3.72
N THR A 62 -2.29 8.55 3.09
CA THR A 62 -1.02 9.01 3.61
C THR A 62 -1.10 10.52 3.87
N SER A 63 -1.03 10.89 5.14
CA SER A 63 -0.52 12.21 5.48
C SER A 63 0.99 12.07 5.45
N GLN A 64 1.71 13.08 4.94
CA GLN A 64 3.18 13.08 4.80
C GLN A 64 3.97 12.78 6.10
N ARG A 65 3.27 12.52 7.22
CA ARG A 65 3.77 12.22 8.56
C ARG A 65 3.95 10.71 8.81
N TRP A 66 3.49 9.84 7.91
CA TRP A 66 3.47 8.38 8.11
C TRP A 66 4.55 7.60 7.34
N ALA A 67 5.24 8.21 6.37
CA ALA A 67 6.32 7.52 5.64
C ALA A 67 7.54 7.22 6.54
N ASP A 68 7.69 7.93 7.66
CA ASP A 68 8.86 7.82 8.56
C ASP A 68 8.63 6.93 9.80
N ALA A 69 7.38 6.55 10.11
CA ALA A 69 7.04 5.95 11.40
C ALA A 69 7.42 4.46 11.55
N ASP A 70 7.59 3.72 10.44
CA ASP A 70 7.98 2.30 10.46
C ASP A 70 9.52 2.10 10.43
N GLY A 71 10.31 3.15 10.16
CA GLY A 71 11.78 3.07 10.14
C GLY A 71 12.46 3.28 11.51
N ASN A 72 11.74 3.80 12.51
CA ASN A 72 12.34 4.28 13.77
C ASN A 72 11.92 3.49 15.03
N ARG A 73 11.57 2.20 14.88
CA ARG A 73 11.28 1.34 16.05
C ARG A 73 12.44 0.44 16.47
N ASN A 74 13.59 0.51 15.79
CA ASN A 74 14.75 -0.35 16.07
C ASN A 74 15.92 0.37 16.76
N ASN A 75 15.68 1.52 17.41
CA ASN A 75 16.70 2.27 18.17
C ASN A 75 16.20 2.78 19.53
N ARG A 76 15.73 1.85 20.37
CA ARG A 76 15.44 2.04 21.80
C ARG A 76 15.46 0.63 22.40
N GLY A 77 16.42 0.15 23.19
CA GLY A 77 17.50 0.73 23.98
C GLY A 77 17.79 -0.33 25.04
#